data_AF-A0A926WW71-F1
#
_entry.id   AF-A0A926WW71-F1
#
_cell.length_a   1.000
_cell.length_b   1.000
_cell.length_c   1.000
_cell.angle_alpha   90.00
_cell.angle_beta   90.00
_cell.angle_gamma   90.00
#
_symmetry.space_group_name_H-M   'P 1'
#
loop_
_entity.id
_entity.type
_entity.pdbx_description
1 polymer ?
#
loop_
_entity_poly.entity_id
_entity_poly.type
_entity_poly.pdbx_seq_one_letter_code
_entity_poly.pdbx_strand_id
1 'polypeptide(L)'
;MKLLIVEDNQDTAAALATFLVAQQFTVDTASDGRLALELAEATEYDLIVLDVLLPGVDGISLCRQLRVQNQQEPILLLTAKDEPAHRVAGFEAGADDYVTKPYDLLELLARIRALLRRGSRALTGVLSWGRLQLDPNNCEVICQDKPLHLTPKEYKLLELFLCHPRRIFNRRTLLDRIWSINECPGEEAVTTQIRGLRQKLQMAGLNPDPIETLYGLGYRLKSLPEERERRREGNGAIGSHSQESLASESTIAINADVEAEAVAAIQQMWQGYQERLLRQLALLEQAIAHLSINTLTPDGRQHAHSVAHRLIGSLGAFGKPQAAALARQIERTLKTPTAAVQSKEAAQLESLLQQLRQATHQSPTFAAPSPTLAVKPTDRQVLLIDDDTDLIEQMQADAPNWGVHLETATDLTLARQRLQYLKPDAIVLDLTFPNTTESGLTLLAQLKRQFPTIPVLVLTGLGNLTKRVEVTRLGANAFLQKPAMPTEVFQVVTQLLNRLDPITARLLIVDDDPALLTLLRAKLQPWGFQVTTLADTSQFWQLLEATVPDLLLLDVSMPGFSGIELCQVVRSDPRWSQLPVLFLSAYADADTLHRALAAGADDYVLKPIIEADLIQRILKRLGFNS
;
A
#
# COMPACT_ATOMS: atom_id res chain seq x y z
N MET A 1 -12.86 0.89 -8.70
CA MET A 1 -11.75 1.83 -8.42
C MET A 1 -10.93 2.08 -9.70
N LYS A 2 -10.13 3.16 -9.72
CA LYS A 2 -9.29 3.59 -10.86
C LYS A 2 -7.81 3.64 -10.46
N LEU A 3 -6.94 3.05 -11.29
CA LEU A 3 -5.50 2.89 -11.05
C LEU A 3 -4.68 3.55 -12.16
N LEU A 4 -3.52 4.11 -11.80
CA LEU A 4 -2.47 4.52 -12.73
C LEU A 4 -1.33 3.49 -12.69
N ILE A 5 -0.87 3.03 -13.86
CA ILE A 5 0.33 2.20 -13.99
C ILE A 5 1.41 2.99 -14.72
N VAL A 6 2.60 3.11 -14.15
CA VAL A 6 3.76 3.77 -14.74
C VAL A 6 4.86 2.74 -15.00
N GLU A 7 5.04 2.38 -16.28
CA GLU A 7 5.91 1.30 -16.76
C GLU A 7 6.32 1.64 -18.20
N ASP A 8 7.62 1.66 -18.52
CA ASP A 8 8.11 2.04 -19.86
C ASP A 8 7.94 0.91 -20.89
N ASN A 9 8.04 -0.33 -20.42
CA ASN A 9 7.84 -1.53 -21.22
C ASN A 9 6.36 -1.79 -21.51
N GLN A 10 5.93 -1.40 -22.72
CA GLN A 10 4.55 -1.53 -23.20
C GLN A 10 3.99 -2.97 -23.11
N ASP A 11 4.79 -4.01 -23.32
CA ASP A 11 4.34 -5.42 -23.17
C ASP A 11 3.98 -5.72 -21.70
N THR A 12 4.76 -5.20 -20.75
CA THR A 12 4.53 -5.38 -19.30
C THR A 12 3.35 -4.52 -18.83
N ALA A 13 3.27 -3.26 -19.27
CA ALA A 13 2.16 -2.37 -18.97
C ALA A 13 0.82 -2.95 -19.49
N ALA A 14 0.79 -3.48 -20.71
CA ALA A 14 -0.39 -4.09 -21.30
C ALA A 14 -0.81 -5.38 -20.58
N ALA A 15 0.14 -6.23 -20.17
CA ALA A 15 -0.14 -7.43 -19.39
C ALA A 15 -0.73 -7.10 -18.00
N LEU A 16 -0.12 -6.15 -17.29
CA LEU A 16 -0.62 -5.67 -15.99
C LEU A 16 -2.01 -5.03 -16.11
N ALA A 17 -2.21 -4.16 -17.10
CA ALA A 17 -3.49 -3.51 -17.34
C ALA A 17 -4.59 -4.52 -17.69
N THR A 18 -4.31 -5.52 -18.54
CA THR A 18 -5.25 -6.58 -18.89
C THR A 18 -5.67 -7.39 -17.65
N PHE A 19 -4.71 -7.78 -16.82
CA PHE A 19 -4.97 -8.51 -15.56
C PHE A 19 -5.81 -7.69 -14.57
N LEU A 20 -5.46 -6.41 -14.35
CA LEU A 20 -6.20 -5.55 -13.41
C LEU A 20 -7.58 -5.14 -13.94
N VAL A 21 -7.77 -4.98 -15.25
CA VAL A 21 -9.09 -4.75 -15.86
C VAL A 21 -9.99 -5.99 -15.74
N ALA A 22 -9.44 -7.21 -15.85
CA ALA A 22 -10.18 -8.44 -15.55
C ALA A 22 -10.64 -8.51 -14.08
N GLN A 23 -9.79 -8.03 -13.16
CA GLN A 23 -10.09 -7.82 -11.73
C GLN A 23 -10.98 -6.57 -11.47
N GLN A 24 -11.77 -6.13 -12.46
CA GLN A 24 -12.72 -5.02 -12.40
C GLN A 24 -12.16 -3.64 -12.02
N PHE A 25 -10.84 -3.41 -12.08
CA PHE A 25 -10.28 -2.06 -11.98
C PHE A 25 -10.49 -1.27 -13.28
N THR A 26 -10.57 0.05 -13.18
CA THR A 26 -10.28 0.95 -14.32
C THR A 26 -8.78 1.24 -14.28
N VAL A 27 -8.10 1.17 -15.42
CA VAL A 27 -6.64 1.34 -15.50
C VAL A 27 -6.32 2.32 -16.61
N ASP A 28 -5.49 3.32 -16.30
CA ASP A 28 -4.78 4.14 -17.29
C ASP A 28 -3.26 3.87 -17.16
N THR A 29 -2.51 4.03 -18.26
CA THR A 29 -1.09 3.66 -18.35
C THR A 29 -0.22 4.84 -18.81
N ALA A 30 0.90 5.05 -18.14
CA ALA A 30 1.93 6.03 -18.47
C ALA A 30 3.25 5.33 -18.83
N SER A 31 3.84 5.69 -19.97
CA SER A 31 5.12 5.14 -20.46
C SER A 31 6.37 5.85 -19.91
N ASP A 32 6.20 6.99 -19.25
CA ASP A 32 7.28 7.75 -18.64
C ASP A 32 6.78 8.57 -17.43
N GLY A 33 7.72 9.03 -16.62
CA GLY A 33 7.41 9.76 -15.38
C GLY A 33 6.79 11.14 -15.58
N ARG A 34 6.92 11.76 -16.75
CA ARG A 34 6.27 13.05 -17.05
C ARG A 34 4.81 12.84 -17.41
N LEU A 35 4.50 11.84 -18.26
CA LEU A 35 3.12 11.46 -18.55
C LEU A 35 2.38 11.00 -17.28
N ALA A 36 3.09 10.38 -16.33
CA ALA A 36 2.53 10.04 -15.01
C ALA A 36 2.13 11.29 -14.19
N LEU A 37 2.97 12.33 -14.17
CA LEU A 37 2.63 13.62 -13.53
C LEU A 37 1.46 14.30 -14.24
N GLU A 38 1.52 14.42 -15.57
CA GLU A 38 0.46 15.03 -16.40
C GLU A 38 -0.90 14.32 -16.20
N LEU A 39 -0.91 12.99 -16.00
CA LEU A 39 -2.13 12.23 -15.69
C LEU A 39 -2.59 12.38 -14.23
N ALA A 40 -1.68 12.36 -13.25
CA ALA A 40 -2.01 12.52 -11.83
C ALA A 40 -2.57 13.91 -11.51
N GLU A 41 -2.00 14.97 -12.12
CA GLU A 41 -2.54 16.34 -12.01
C GLU A 41 -3.93 16.48 -12.66
N ALA A 42 -4.23 15.68 -13.69
CA ALA A 42 -5.49 15.76 -14.44
C ALA A 42 -6.61 14.83 -13.93
N THR A 43 -6.30 13.81 -13.12
CA THR A 43 -7.24 12.72 -12.76
C THR A 43 -7.01 12.21 -11.34
N GLU A 44 -8.07 12.19 -10.52
CA GLU A 44 -8.09 11.46 -9.24
C GLU A 44 -7.91 9.95 -9.48
N TYR A 45 -6.82 9.35 -8.98
CA TYR A 45 -6.61 7.90 -8.93
C TYR A 45 -6.83 7.37 -7.51
N ASP A 46 -7.25 6.11 -7.37
CA ASP A 46 -7.38 5.48 -6.06
C ASP A 46 -6.05 4.83 -5.59
N LEU A 47 -5.12 4.53 -6.51
CA LEU A 47 -3.73 4.05 -6.26
C LEU A 47 -2.84 4.19 -7.52
N ILE A 48 -1.54 4.38 -7.32
CA ILE A 48 -0.51 4.42 -8.38
C ILE A 48 0.45 3.23 -8.25
N VAL A 49 0.65 2.47 -9.32
CA VAL A 49 1.69 1.43 -9.46
C VAL A 49 2.82 1.99 -10.30
N LEU A 50 4.06 1.92 -9.83
CA LEU A 50 5.18 2.72 -10.36
C LEU A 50 6.48 1.91 -10.43
N ASP A 51 7.05 1.69 -11.62
CA ASP A 51 8.42 1.16 -11.72
C ASP A 51 9.45 2.18 -11.21
N VAL A 52 10.45 1.68 -10.48
CA VAL A 52 11.66 2.41 -10.11
C VAL A 52 12.54 2.73 -11.34
N LEU A 53 12.55 1.86 -12.36
CA LEU A 53 13.44 1.96 -13.52
C LEU A 53 12.79 2.62 -14.75
N LEU A 54 12.33 3.87 -14.61
CA LEU A 54 11.77 4.65 -15.72
C LEU A 54 12.82 5.46 -16.50
N PRO A 55 12.57 5.75 -17.80
CA PRO A 55 13.39 6.66 -18.59
C PRO A 55 13.26 8.11 -18.12
N GLY A 56 14.40 8.81 -18.02
CA GLY A 56 14.47 10.24 -17.67
C GLY A 56 14.47 10.49 -16.16
N VAL A 57 13.34 10.29 -15.48
CA VAL A 57 13.18 10.45 -14.02
C VAL A 57 12.93 9.08 -13.40
N ASP A 58 13.74 8.67 -12.44
CA ASP A 58 13.58 7.40 -11.75
C ASP A 58 12.32 7.39 -10.85
N GLY A 59 11.74 6.22 -10.61
CA GLY A 59 10.48 6.09 -9.87
C GLY A 59 10.54 6.51 -8.40
N ILE A 60 11.73 6.52 -7.78
CA ILE A 60 11.90 6.98 -6.38
C ILE A 60 11.89 8.51 -6.36
N SER A 61 12.58 9.16 -7.30
CA SER A 61 12.50 10.61 -7.52
C SER A 61 11.10 11.07 -7.91
N LEU A 62 10.39 10.31 -8.76
CA LEU A 62 9.01 10.60 -9.15
C LEU A 62 8.02 10.44 -7.97
N CYS A 63 8.17 9.37 -7.17
CA CYS A 63 7.38 9.19 -5.95
C CYS A 63 7.54 10.40 -5.00
N ARG A 64 8.78 10.89 -4.82
CA ARG A 64 9.05 12.10 -4.04
C ARG A 64 8.43 13.36 -4.66
N GLN A 65 8.41 13.49 -5.99
CA GLN A 65 7.77 14.62 -6.68
C GLN A 65 6.25 14.63 -6.46
N LEU A 66 5.57 13.50 -6.65
CA LEU A 66 4.14 13.36 -6.38
C LEU A 66 3.79 13.74 -4.93
N ARG A 67 4.57 13.25 -3.96
CA ARG A 67 4.40 13.58 -2.53
C ARG A 67 4.66 15.07 -2.23
N VAL A 68 5.61 15.72 -2.93
CA VAL A 68 5.83 17.18 -2.84
C VAL A 68 4.69 17.98 -3.47
N GLN A 69 4.01 17.45 -4.49
CA GLN A 69 2.78 18.00 -5.06
C GLN A 69 1.53 17.71 -4.19
N ASN A 70 1.71 17.18 -2.98
CA ASN A 70 0.65 16.82 -2.04
C ASN A 70 -0.35 15.77 -2.59
N GLN A 71 0.09 14.93 -3.53
CA GLN A 71 -0.61 13.70 -3.88
C GLN A 71 -0.54 12.74 -2.67
N GLN A 72 -1.69 12.27 -2.19
CA GLN A 72 -1.85 11.39 -1.02
C GLN A 72 -2.29 9.97 -1.42
N GLU A 73 -2.48 9.74 -2.71
CA GLU A 73 -2.81 8.48 -3.36
C GLU A 73 -1.73 7.44 -3.04
N PRO A 74 -2.07 6.20 -2.62
CA PRO A 74 -1.07 5.18 -2.30
C PRO A 74 -0.14 4.88 -3.49
N ILE A 75 1.17 4.86 -3.25
CA ILE A 75 2.18 4.54 -4.28
C ILE A 75 2.80 3.18 -4.00
N LEU A 76 2.69 2.25 -4.96
CA LEU A 76 3.29 0.92 -4.95
C LEU A 76 4.49 0.87 -5.89
N LEU A 77 5.71 0.76 -5.35
CA LEU A 77 6.93 0.70 -6.16
C LEU A 77 7.21 -0.71 -6.69
N LEU A 78 7.44 -0.85 -7.99
CA LEU A 78 7.97 -2.08 -8.61
C LEU A 78 9.49 -1.92 -8.77
N THR A 79 10.30 -2.87 -8.29
CA THR A 79 11.76 -2.72 -8.31
C THR A 79 12.49 -3.98 -8.76
N ALA A 80 13.37 -3.88 -9.75
CA ALA A 80 14.27 -4.98 -10.15
C ALA A 80 15.49 -5.18 -9.22
N LYS A 81 15.48 -4.56 -8.02
CA LYS A 81 16.55 -4.64 -7.02
C LYS A 81 16.00 -5.07 -5.66
N ASP A 82 16.44 -6.24 -5.18
CA ASP A 82 16.17 -6.76 -3.82
C ASP A 82 17.03 -6.08 -2.72
N GLU A 83 17.99 -5.22 -3.10
CA GLU A 83 18.92 -4.59 -2.15
C GLU A 83 18.21 -3.77 -1.07
N PRO A 84 18.44 -4.02 0.24
CA PRO A 84 17.75 -3.33 1.33
C PRO A 84 17.87 -1.80 1.27
N ALA A 85 19.02 -1.27 0.85
CA ALA A 85 19.25 0.16 0.71
C ALA A 85 18.30 0.83 -0.32
N HIS A 86 17.96 0.13 -1.41
CA HIS A 86 17.02 0.64 -2.41
C HIS A 86 15.58 0.60 -1.91
N ARG A 87 15.21 -0.39 -1.08
CA ARG A 87 13.90 -0.46 -0.42
C ARG A 87 13.71 0.65 0.60
N VAL A 88 14.71 0.90 1.46
CA VAL A 88 14.73 2.00 2.42
C VAL A 88 14.59 3.35 1.70
N ALA A 89 15.38 3.60 0.65
CA ALA A 89 15.31 4.83 -0.13
C ALA A 89 13.93 5.05 -0.81
N GLY A 90 13.23 3.97 -1.18
CA GLY A 90 11.85 4.03 -1.69
C GLY A 90 10.84 4.45 -0.62
N PHE A 91 10.96 3.91 0.61
CA PHE A 91 10.14 4.34 1.73
C PHE A 91 10.45 5.79 2.17
N GLU A 92 11.71 6.21 2.19
CA GLU A 92 12.15 7.60 2.44
C GLU A 92 11.72 8.59 1.34
N ALA A 93 11.27 8.12 0.18
CA ALA A 93 10.64 8.95 -0.84
C ALA A 93 9.11 9.09 -0.67
N GLY A 94 8.50 8.33 0.26
CA GLY A 94 7.07 8.37 0.54
C GLY A 94 6.24 7.28 -0.15
N ALA A 95 6.85 6.18 -0.62
CA ALA A 95 6.14 5.03 -1.14
C ALA A 95 5.41 4.26 -0.03
N ASP A 96 4.25 3.67 -0.33
CA ASP A 96 3.39 3.00 0.66
C ASP A 96 3.73 1.51 0.84
N ASP A 97 4.19 0.87 -0.23
CA ASP A 97 4.70 -0.50 -0.26
C ASP A 97 5.60 -0.68 -1.51
N TYR A 98 6.27 -1.83 -1.65
CA TYR A 98 7.02 -2.18 -2.86
C TYR A 98 6.86 -3.68 -3.19
N VAL A 99 7.12 -4.05 -4.45
CA VAL A 99 7.22 -5.45 -4.91
C VAL A 99 8.48 -5.62 -5.76
N THR A 100 9.23 -6.70 -5.57
CA THR A 100 10.46 -6.93 -6.36
C THR A 100 10.16 -7.68 -7.67
N LYS A 101 10.72 -7.21 -8.79
CA LYS A 101 10.59 -7.84 -10.11
C LYS A 101 11.57 -9.04 -10.20
N PRO A 102 11.12 -10.26 -10.58
CA PRO A 102 9.77 -10.64 -10.99
C PRO A 102 8.87 -10.97 -9.79
N TYR A 103 7.72 -10.29 -9.71
CA TYR A 103 6.67 -10.52 -8.73
C TYR A 103 5.63 -11.52 -9.25
N ASP A 104 4.85 -12.10 -8.34
CA ASP A 104 3.62 -12.80 -8.69
C ASP A 104 2.45 -11.81 -8.87
N LEU A 105 1.52 -12.11 -9.79
CA LEU A 105 0.39 -11.23 -10.09
C LEU A 105 -0.67 -11.20 -8.98
N LEU A 106 -0.83 -12.30 -8.21
CA LEU A 106 -1.70 -12.34 -7.04
C LEU A 106 -1.06 -11.66 -5.83
N GLU A 107 0.27 -11.74 -5.66
CA GLU A 107 0.96 -10.91 -4.65
C GLU A 107 0.77 -9.42 -4.97
N LEU A 108 0.98 -9.02 -6.24
CA LEU A 108 0.76 -7.65 -6.69
C LEU A 108 -0.70 -7.21 -6.45
N LEU A 109 -1.69 -8.04 -6.80
CA LEU A 109 -3.10 -7.79 -6.55
C LEU A 109 -3.42 -7.66 -5.05
N ALA A 110 -2.87 -8.53 -4.21
CA ALA A 110 -3.06 -8.52 -2.76
C ALA A 110 -2.49 -7.23 -2.13
N ARG A 111 -1.31 -6.78 -2.58
CA ARG A 111 -0.70 -5.51 -2.16
C ARG A 111 -1.51 -4.30 -2.63
N ILE A 112 -1.95 -4.27 -3.88
CA ILE A 112 -2.85 -3.22 -4.41
C ILE A 112 -4.13 -3.13 -3.56
N ARG A 113 -4.79 -4.28 -3.30
CA ARG A 113 -5.99 -4.34 -2.44
C ARG A 113 -5.67 -3.90 -1.00
N ALA A 114 -4.52 -4.29 -0.44
CA ALA A 114 -4.10 -3.89 0.90
C ALA A 114 -3.85 -2.39 1.05
N LEU A 115 -3.35 -1.72 0.00
CA LEU A 115 -3.15 -0.28 -0.04
C LEU A 115 -4.47 0.48 -0.21
N LEU A 116 -5.33 0.06 -1.15
CA LEU A 116 -6.63 0.69 -1.39
C LEU A 116 -7.51 0.73 -0.13
N ARG A 117 -7.47 -0.33 0.68
CA ARG A 117 -8.19 -0.42 1.98
C ARG A 117 -7.78 0.66 3.00
N ARG A 118 -6.60 1.28 2.88
CA ARG A 118 -6.16 2.38 3.76
C ARG A 118 -6.81 3.71 3.40
N GLY A 119 -6.94 4.01 2.09
CA GLY A 119 -7.43 5.30 1.61
C GLY A 119 -8.95 5.48 1.75
N SER A 120 -9.72 4.38 1.70
CA SER A 120 -11.19 4.47 1.61
C SER A 120 -11.89 3.73 2.74
N ARG A 121 -12.46 4.52 3.68
CA ARG A 121 -13.16 4.15 4.93
C ARG A 121 -14.43 3.28 4.76
N ALA A 122 -14.68 2.76 3.55
CA ALA A 122 -15.81 1.91 3.21
C ALA A 122 -15.40 0.49 2.74
N LEU A 123 -14.11 0.22 2.49
CA LEU A 123 -13.65 -1.02 1.83
C LEU A 123 -13.41 -2.21 2.79
N THR A 124 -13.81 -2.09 4.06
CA THR A 124 -13.68 -3.15 5.07
C THR A 124 -14.91 -4.07 5.05
N GLY A 125 -14.96 -4.96 4.07
CA GLY A 125 -15.94 -6.05 3.96
C GLY A 125 -16.97 -5.89 2.85
N VAL A 126 -18.00 -6.74 2.89
CA VAL A 126 -19.09 -6.77 1.89
C VAL A 126 -19.91 -5.49 1.96
N LEU A 127 -19.87 -4.69 0.89
CA LEU A 127 -20.59 -3.44 0.76
C LEU A 127 -22.10 -3.73 0.72
N SER A 128 -22.85 -3.24 1.71
CA SER A 128 -24.26 -3.58 1.88
C SER A 128 -25.21 -2.38 1.84
N TRP A 129 -26.37 -2.58 1.24
CA TRP A 129 -27.49 -1.64 1.23
C TRP A 129 -28.82 -2.41 1.29
N GLY A 130 -29.43 -2.47 2.48
CA GLY A 130 -30.66 -3.23 2.69
C GLY A 130 -30.45 -4.72 2.44
N ARG A 131 -31.04 -5.24 1.34
CA ARG A 131 -30.88 -6.63 0.88
C ARG A 131 -29.92 -6.80 -0.30
N LEU A 132 -29.17 -5.75 -0.64
CA LEU A 132 -28.10 -5.77 -1.63
C LEU A 132 -26.75 -5.87 -0.92
N GLN A 133 -25.88 -6.72 -1.44
CA GLN A 133 -24.52 -6.98 -0.97
C GLN A 133 -23.58 -7.03 -2.19
N LEU A 134 -22.37 -6.50 -2.08
CA LEU A 134 -21.34 -6.55 -3.10
C LEU A 134 -19.99 -6.82 -2.42
N ASP A 135 -19.26 -7.85 -2.85
CA ASP A 135 -17.91 -8.14 -2.37
C ASP A 135 -16.85 -7.64 -3.38
N PRO A 136 -16.06 -6.60 -3.04
CA PRO A 136 -14.97 -6.12 -3.91
C PRO A 136 -13.83 -7.13 -4.10
N ASN A 137 -13.70 -8.14 -3.24
CA ASN A 137 -12.62 -9.13 -3.33
C ASN A 137 -12.93 -10.21 -4.39
N ASN A 138 -14.19 -10.67 -4.45
CA ASN A 138 -14.64 -11.71 -5.37
C ASN A 138 -15.32 -11.14 -6.64
N CYS A 139 -15.57 -9.82 -6.67
CA CYS A 139 -16.39 -9.15 -7.69
C CYS A 139 -17.86 -9.64 -7.75
N GLU A 140 -18.35 -10.20 -6.64
CA GLU A 140 -19.70 -10.75 -6.54
C GLU A 140 -20.73 -9.69 -6.11
N VAL A 141 -21.98 -9.86 -6.55
CA VAL A 141 -23.13 -9.06 -6.11
C VAL A 141 -24.26 -10.01 -5.76
N ILE A 142 -24.81 -9.89 -4.55
CA ILE A 142 -25.91 -10.70 -4.04
C ILE A 142 -27.09 -9.76 -3.73
N CYS A 143 -28.28 -10.12 -4.19
CA CYS A 143 -29.51 -9.38 -3.95
C CYS A 143 -30.62 -10.34 -3.52
N GLN A 144 -31.12 -10.19 -2.29
CA GLN A 144 -32.10 -11.11 -1.68
C GLN A 144 -31.62 -12.56 -1.73
N ASP A 145 -30.39 -12.78 -1.25
CA ASP A 145 -29.75 -14.09 -1.10
C ASP A 145 -29.57 -14.86 -2.43
N LYS A 146 -29.55 -14.12 -3.55
CA LYS A 146 -29.32 -14.64 -4.91
C LYS A 146 -28.24 -13.83 -5.65
N PRO A 147 -27.35 -14.46 -6.42
CA PRO A 147 -26.35 -13.74 -7.22
C PRO A 147 -27.00 -12.89 -8.31
N LEU A 148 -26.43 -11.71 -8.58
CA LEU A 148 -26.93 -10.72 -9.54
C LEU A 148 -25.87 -10.36 -10.58
N HIS A 149 -26.04 -10.85 -11.80
CA HIS A 149 -25.08 -10.63 -12.89
C HIS A 149 -25.18 -9.22 -13.50
N LEU A 150 -24.30 -8.32 -13.04
CA LEU A 150 -24.06 -6.99 -13.62
C LEU A 150 -23.03 -7.04 -14.77
N THR A 151 -23.05 -6.06 -15.67
CA THR A 151 -21.91 -5.82 -16.58
C THR A 151 -20.75 -5.16 -15.82
N PRO A 152 -19.49 -5.21 -16.33
CA PRO A 152 -18.36 -4.51 -15.72
C PRO A 152 -18.60 -3.01 -15.43
N LYS A 153 -19.35 -2.30 -16.28
CA LYS A 153 -19.66 -0.88 -16.08
C LYS A 153 -20.81 -0.66 -15.09
N GLU A 154 -21.79 -1.55 -15.06
CA GLU A 154 -22.86 -1.56 -14.02
C GLU A 154 -22.30 -1.91 -12.63
N TYR A 155 -21.37 -2.87 -12.55
CA TYR A 155 -20.66 -3.23 -11.32
C TYR A 155 -19.87 -2.04 -10.76
N LYS A 156 -19.04 -1.40 -11.61
CA LYS A 156 -18.26 -0.19 -11.24
C LYS A 156 -19.15 0.97 -10.78
N LEU A 157 -20.32 1.16 -11.39
CA LEU A 157 -21.32 2.12 -10.91
C LEU A 157 -21.81 1.77 -9.50
N LEU A 158 -22.17 0.50 -9.26
CA LEU A 158 -22.69 0.06 -7.97
C LEU A 158 -21.64 0.13 -6.86
N GLU A 159 -20.42 -0.34 -7.12
CA GLU A 159 -19.26 -0.20 -6.23
C GLU A 159 -19.08 1.28 -5.83
N LEU A 160 -19.00 2.20 -6.80
CA LEU A 160 -18.78 3.63 -6.54
C LEU A 160 -19.89 4.27 -5.68
N PHE A 161 -21.16 3.88 -5.90
CA PHE A 161 -22.27 4.36 -5.08
C PHE A 161 -22.27 3.78 -3.66
N LEU A 162 -21.87 2.52 -3.48
CA LEU A 162 -21.81 1.86 -2.17
C LEU A 162 -20.59 2.31 -1.35
N CYS A 163 -19.43 2.55 -1.99
CA CYS A 163 -18.23 3.11 -1.35
C CYS A 163 -18.41 4.56 -0.89
N HIS A 164 -19.31 5.31 -1.53
CA HIS A 164 -19.55 6.72 -1.24
C HIS A 164 -21.04 7.01 -0.98
N PRO A 165 -21.63 6.41 0.07
CA PRO A 165 -23.05 6.57 0.36
C PRO A 165 -23.37 8.04 0.60
N ARG A 166 -24.51 8.50 0.08
CA ARG A 166 -24.99 9.90 0.11
C ARG A 166 -24.15 10.93 -0.68
N ARG A 167 -22.98 10.60 -1.24
CA ARG A 167 -22.26 11.49 -2.18
C ARG A 167 -23.08 11.66 -3.48
N ILE A 168 -23.08 12.86 -4.04
CA ILE A 168 -23.68 13.13 -5.35
C ILE A 168 -22.56 13.05 -6.40
N PHE A 169 -22.79 12.29 -7.47
CA PHE A 169 -21.91 12.22 -8.62
C PHE A 169 -22.60 12.81 -9.85
N ASN A 170 -22.00 13.85 -10.45
CA ASN A 170 -22.41 14.35 -11.75
C ASN A 170 -21.96 13.39 -12.87
N ARG A 171 -22.49 13.55 -14.10
CA ARG A 171 -22.19 12.60 -15.20
C ARG A 171 -20.73 12.57 -15.60
N ARG A 172 -20.04 13.72 -15.62
CA ARG A 172 -18.63 13.82 -15.97
C ARG A 172 -17.75 13.07 -14.96
N THR A 173 -17.92 13.32 -13.66
CA THR A 173 -17.18 12.60 -12.61
C THR A 173 -17.46 11.09 -12.59
N LEU A 174 -18.65 10.64 -13.02
CA LEU A 174 -18.91 9.21 -13.24
C LEU A 174 -18.15 8.69 -14.47
N LEU A 175 -18.14 9.45 -15.56
CA LEU A 175 -17.44 9.12 -16.80
C LEU A 175 -15.94 8.96 -16.57
N ASP A 176 -15.32 9.95 -15.93
CA ASP A 176 -13.87 10.03 -15.67
C ASP A 176 -13.35 8.89 -14.76
N ARG A 177 -14.19 8.36 -13.85
CA ARG A 177 -13.87 7.27 -12.91
C ARG A 177 -14.17 5.86 -13.43
N ILE A 178 -15.20 5.68 -14.25
CA ILE A 178 -15.71 4.35 -14.68
C ILE A 178 -15.20 3.94 -16.07
N TRP A 179 -14.71 4.89 -16.86
CA TRP A 179 -14.05 4.64 -18.14
C TRP A 179 -12.56 5.02 -18.09
N SER A 180 -11.74 4.29 -18.84
CA SER A 180 -10.35 4.65 -19.12
C SER A 180 -10.31 5.83 -20.10
N ILE A 181 -9.23 6.60 -20.04
CA ILE A 181 -8.96 7.71 -20.98
C ILE A 181 -9.00 7.27 -22.46
N ASN A 182 -8.79 5.99 -22.75
CA ASN A 182 -8.82 5.42 -24.10
C ASN A 182 -10.23 5.09 -24.62
N GLU A 183 -11.27 5.05 -23.78
CA GLU A 183 -12.62 4.63 -24.19
C GLU A 183 -13.51 5.78 -24.70
N CYS A 184 -13.21 7.03 -24.35
CA CYS A 184 -13.84 8.28 -24.81
C CYS A 184 -15.38 8.25 -25.09
N PRO A 185 -16.23 7.77 -24.15
CA PRO A 185 -17.69 7.81 -24.33
C PRO A 185 -18.26 9.22 -24.17
N GLY A 186 -19.52 9.42 -24.56
CA GLY A 186 -20.33 10.59 -24.17
C GLY A 186 -21.12 10.37 -22.87
N GLU A 187 -21.62 11.45 -22.25
CA GLU A 187 -22.43 11.41 -21.01
C GLU A 187 -23.70 10.53 -21.10
N GLU A 188 -24.19 10.25 -22.32
CA GLU A 188 -25.32 9.35 -22.57
C GLU A 188 -25.01 7.89 -22.21
N ALA A 189 -23.74 7.48 -22.26
CA ALA A 189 -23.30 6.15 -21.82
C ALA A 189 -23.55 5.97 -20.31
N VAL A 190 -23.24 6.98 -19.50
CA VAL A 190 -23.52 7.00 -18.04
C VAL A 190 -25.02 6.82 -17.79
N THR A 191 -25.85 7.57 -18.53
CA THR A 191 -27.31 7.51 -18.41
C THR A 191 -27.86 6.12 -18.82
N THR A 192 -27.23 5.47 -19.80
CA THR A 192 -27.60 4.13 -20.28
C THR A 192 -27.23 3.03 -19.28
N GLN A 193 -26.00 3.05 -18.74
CA GLN A 193 -25.56 2.05 -17.76
C GLN A 193 -26.35 2.17 -16.43
N ILE A 194 -26.70 3.39 -15.98
CA ILE A 194 -27.55 3.58 -14.80
C ILE A 194 -28.99 3.07 -15.05
N ARG A 195 -29.50 3.13 -16.29
CA ARG A 195 -30.81 2.53 -16.63
C ARG A 195 -30.74 1.00 -16.55
N GLY A 196 -29.68 0.38 -17.09
CA GLY A 196 -29.46 -1.07 -17.02
C GLY A 196 -29.35 -1.56 -15.56
N LEU A 197 -28.49 -0.92 -14.77
CA LEU A 197 -28.30 -1.22 -13.35
C LEU A 197 -29.63 -1.15 -12.57
N ARG A 198 -30.41 -0.08 -12.75
CA ARG A 198 -31.75 0.06 -12.13
C ARG A 198 -32.70 -1.07 -12.51
N GLN A 199 -32.77 -1.41 -13.80
CA GLN A 199 -33.66 -2.46 -14.29
C GLN A 199 -33.28 -3.83 -13.69
N LYS A 200 -31.99 -4.16 -13.62
CA LYS A 200 -31.50 -5.39 -12.99
C LYS A 200 -31.79 -5.45 -11.49
N LEU A 201 -31.57 -4.36 -10.76
CA LEU A 201 -31.88 -4.29 -9.32
C LEU A 201 -33.38 -4.43 -9.03
N GLN A 202 -34.24 -3.83 -9.87
CA GLN A 202 -35.69 -4.01 -9.78
C GLN A 202 -36.13 -5.45 -10.10
N MET A 203 -35.54 -6.08 -11.13
CA MET A 203 -35.79 -7.50 -11.45
C MET A 203 -35.31 -8.45 -10.35
N ALA A 204 -34.25 -8.08 -9.61
CA ALA A 204 -33.80 -8.77 -8.40
C ALA A 204 -34.63 -8.47 -7.14
N GLY A 205 -35.80 -7.83 -7.30
CA GLY A 205 -36.78 -7.57 -6.26
C GLY A 205 -36.49 -6.35 -5.38
N LEU A 206 -35.45 -5.57 -5.66
CA LEU A 206 -35.01 -4.47 -4.81
C LEU A 206 -35.88 -3.21 -5.01
N ASN A 207 -36.94 -3.11 -4.20
CA ASN A 207 -37.82 -1.95 -4.14
C ASN A 207 -37.80 -1.33 -2.73
N PRO A 208 -37.73 0.01 -2.59
CA PRO A 208 -37.62 1.01 -3.66
C PRO A 208 -36.23 1.07 -4.32
N ASP A 209 -36.17 1.62 -5.54
CA ASP A 209 -34.93 1.84 -6.30
C ASP A 209 -33.84 2.50 -5.43
N PRO A 210 -32.63 1.91 -5.27
CA PRO A 210 -31.56 2.45 -4.44
C PRO A 210 -30.97 3.77 -4.97
N ILE A 211 -31.02 4.01 -6.28
CA ILE A 211 -30.35 5.16 -6.91
C ILE A 211 -31.36 6.30 -7.07
N GLU A 212 -31.05 7.45 -6.51
CA GLU A 212 -31.76 8.71 -6.72
C GLU A 212 -31.15 9.47 -7.90
N THR A 213 -32.00 10.08 -8.73
CA THR A 213 -31.56 11.06 -9.73
C THR A 213 -31.99 12.44 -9.26
N LEU A 214 -31.02 13.29 -8.99
CA LEU A 214 -31.20 14.69 -8.61
C LEU A 214 -31.05 15.53 -9.88
N TYR A 215 -32.18 16.01 -10.42
CA TYR A 215 -32.20 16.81 -11.65
C TYR A 215 -31.25 18.02 -11.54
N GLY A 216 -30.39 18.18 -12.55
CA GLY A 216 -29.35 19.22 -12.58
C GLY A 216 -28.07 18.91 -11.79
N LEU A 217 -28.08 17.94 -10.85
CA LEU A 217 -26.94 17.66 -9.96
C LEU A 217 -26.29 16.29 -10.20
N GLY A 218 -27.05 15.27 -10.58
CA GLY A 218 -26.53 13.93 -10.91
C GLY A 218 -27.23 12.79 -10.18
N TYR A 219 -26.45 11.84 -9.65
CA TYR A 219 -26.93 10.59 -9.08
C TYR A 219 -26.37 10.35 -7.67
N ARG A 220 -27.16 9.69 -6.81
CA ARG A 220 -26.83 9.45 -5.39
C ARG A 220 -27.48 8.16 -4.87
N LEU A 221 -26.82 7.45 -3.95
CA LEU A 221 -27.43 6.35 -3.20
C LEU A 221 -28.37 6.86 -2.08
N LYS A 222 -29.60 6.34 -2.01
CA LYS A 222 -30.60 6.72 -0.99
C LYS A 222 -30.24 6.22 0.42
N SER A 223 -30.73 6.90 1.45
CA SER A 223 -30.70 6.39 2.84
C SER A 223 -31.79 5.34 3.07
N LEU A 224 -31.49 4.30 3.85
CA LEU A 224 -32.46 3.28 4.25
C LEU A 224 -33.50 3.85 5.24
N PRO A 225 -34.75 3.35 5.27
CA PRO A 225 -35.79 3.86 6.17
C PRO A 225 -35.45 3.76 7.66
N GLU A 226 -34.82 2.66 8.08
CA GLU A 226 -34.60 2.33 9.50
C GLU A 226 -33.79 3.38 10.28
N GLU A 227 -32.90 4.15 9.63
CA GLU A 227 -32.16 5.24 10.26
C GLU A 227 -33.09 6.35 10.81
N ARG A 228 -34.33 6.45 10.31
CA ARG A 228 -35.35 7.38 10.79
C ARG A 228 -36.18 6.83 11.95
N GLU A 229 -36.30 5.51 12.06
CA GLU A 229 -37.11 4.82 13.07
C GLU A 229 -36.29 4.56 14.33
N ARG A 230 -35.05 4.10 14.21
CA ARG A 230 -34.10 3.98 15.34
C ARG A 230 -33.85 5.31 16.08
N ARG A 231 -34.05 6.46 15.41
CA ARG A 231 -34.00 7.81 16.01
C ARG A 231 -35.31 8.28 16.67
N ARG A 232 -36.42 7.56 16.47
CA ARG A 232 -37.72 7.80 17.15
C ARG A 232 -37.93 6.82 18.31
N GLU A 233 -37.41 5.61 18.18
CA GLU A 233 -37.59 4.51 19.15
C GLU A 233 -36.54 4.48 20.27
N GLY A 234 -35.45 5.25 20.13
CA GLY A 234 -34.40 5.44 21.15
C GLY A 234 -34.84 6.13 22.45
N ASN A 235 -36.13 6.10 22.78
CA ASN A 235 -36.73 6.62 24.01
C ASN A 235 -37.89 5.72 24.51
N GLY A 236 -37.76 4.39 24.37
CA GLY A 236 -38.82 3.44 24.72
C GLY A 236 -38.37 2.00 25.02
N ALA A 237 -38.42 1.64 26.30
CA ALA A 237 -38.48 0.28 26.87
C ALA A 237 -37.27 -0.69 26.75
N ILE A 238 -37.22 -1.60 27.72
CA ILE A 238 -36.27 -2.72 27.85
C ILE A 238 -37.03 -4.00 27.46
N GLY A 239 -36.41 -4.88 26.67
CA GLY A 239 -36.98 -6.18 26.28
C GLY A 239 -35.92 -7.21 25.93
N SER A 240 -36.12 -8.46 26.38
CA SER A 240 -35.20 -9.59 26.20
C SER A 240 -35.62 -10.51 25.04
N HIS A 241 -34.82 -11.56 24.82
CA HIS A 241 -34.98 -12.70 23.89
C HIS A 241 -34.37 -12.53 22.48
N SER A 242 -33.79 -13.58 21.87
CA SER A 242 -33.04 -14.73 22.42
C SER A 242 -32.24 -15.39 21.28
N GLN A 243 -31.27 -16.24 21.60
CA GLN A 243 -30.57 -17.05 20.59
C GLN A 243 -31.52 -18.04 19.92
N GLU A 244 -31.37 -18.24 18.61
CA GLU A 244 -31.61 -19.56 18.02
C GLU A 244 -30.65 -19.78 16.85
N SER A 245 -30.00 -20.94 16.82
CA SER A 245 -28.92 -21.29 15.88
C SER A 245 -29.36 -22.39 14.94
N LEU A 246 -29.03 -22.28 13.66
CA LEU A 246 -29.09 -23.41 12.73
C LEU A 246 -27.91 -23.34 11.75
N ALA A 247 -26.87 -24.11 12.04
CA ALA A 247 -25.84 -24.43 11.06
C ALA A 247 -26.37 -25.52 10.12
N SER A 248 -25.99 -25.45 8.84
CA SER A 248 -26.30 -26.50 7.86
C SER A 248 -25.16 -26.56 6.85
N GLU A 249 -24.38 -27.63 6.91
CA GLU A 249 -23.30 -27.89 5.96
C GLU A 249 -23.90 -28.29 4.59
N SER A 250 -23.41 -27.71 3.50
CA SER A 250 -23.83 -28.04 2.12
C SER A 250 -22.79 -27.62 1.08
N THR A 251 -21.59 -28.20 1.18
CA THR A 251 -20.59 -28.15 0.11
C THR A 251 -21.02 -29.07 -1.04
N ILE A 252 -21.02 -28.59 -2.30
CA ILE A 252 -20.41 -29.25 -3.48
C ILE A 252 -20.75 -28.51 -4.78
N ALA A 253 -19.68 -28.12 -5.49
CA ALA A 253 -19.51 -27.88 -6.93
C ALA A 253 -20.70 -27.41 -7.83
N ILE A 254 -20.66 -26.12 -8.20
CA ILE A 254 -20.71 -25.66 -9.61
C ILE A 254 -19.57 -24.63 -9.79
N ASN A 255 -19.06 -24.44 -11.02
CA ASN A 255 -18.03 -23.46 -11.48
C ASN A 255 -16.63 -23.98 -11.87
N ALA A 256 -16.43 -25.29 -12.05
CA ALA A 256 -15.21 -25.80 -12.70
C ALA A 256 -15.05 -25.28 -14.15
N ASP A 257 -16.15 -24.97 -14.83
CA ASP A 257 -16.15 -24.61 -16.26
C ASP A 257 -15.55 -23.23 -16.55
N VAL A 258 -15.65 -22.26 -15.61
CA VAL A 258 -15.14 -20.90 -15.79
C VAL A 258 -13.62 -20.85 -15.63
N GLU A 259 -13.07 -21.60 -14.66
CA GLU A 259 -11.63 -21.80 -14.55
C GLU A 259 -11.09 -22.60 -15.75
N ALA A 260 -11.85 -23.58 -16.24
CA ALA A 260 -11.50 -24.34 -17.44
C ALA A 260 -11.42 -23.46 -18.70
N GLU A 261 -12.33 -22.51 -18.92
CA GLU A 261 -12.22 -21.57 -20.05
C GLU A 261 -10.99 -20.65 -19.94
N ALA A 262 -10.69 -20.11 -18.75
CA ALA A 262 -9.51 -19.27 -18.53
C ALA A 262 -8.20 -20.06 -18.75
N VAL A 263 -8.12 -21.28 -18.22
CA VAL A 263 -6.98 -22.19 -18.44
C VAL A 263 -6.88 -22.63 -19.89
N ALA A 264 -8.00 -22.87 -20.59
CA ALA A 264 -8.01 -23.21 -22.01
C ALA A 264 -7.53 -22.05 -22.90
N ALA A 265 -7.89 -20.80 -22.58
CA ALA A 265 -7.38 -19.63 -23.28
C ALA A 265 -5.85 -19.50 -23.12
N ILE A 266 -5.33 -19.69 -21.91
CA ILE A 266 -3.89 -19.72 -21.63
C ILE A 266 -3.20 -20.87 -22.38
N GLN A 267 -3.84 -22.05 -22.48
CA GLN A 267 -3.33 -23.18 -23.27
C GLN A 267 -3.32 -22.91 -24.79
N GLN A 268 -4.32 -22.22 -25.34
CA GLN A 268 -4.31 -21.80 -26.75
C GLN A 268 -3.19 -20.79 -27.04
N MET A 269 -3.00 -19.79 -26.16
CA MET A 269 -1.89 -18.85 -26.26
C MET A 269 -0.53 -19.56 -26.14
N TRP A 270 -0.41 -20.58 -25.29
CA TRP A 270 0.79 -21.41 -25.17
C TRP A 270 1.13 -22.14 -26.49
N GLN A 271 0.14 -22.70 -27.20
CA GLN A 271 0.38 -23.36 -28.50
C GLN A 271 0.96 -22.39 -29.54
N GLY A 272 0.39 -21.17 -29.66
CA GLY A 272 0.95 -20.13 -30.54
C GLY A 272 2.36 -19.67 -30.14
N TYR A 273 2.67 -19.69 -28.85
CA TYR A 273 3.99 -19.35 -28.33
C TYR A 273 5.04 -20.47 -28.52
N GLN A 274 4.65 -21.75 -28.58
CA GLN A 274 5.59 -22.87 -28.71
C GLN A 274 6.50 -22.78 -29.96
N GLU A 275 6.01 -22.26 -31.09
CA GLU A 275 6.86 -22.02 -32.26
C GLU A 275 7.97 -20.98 -31.97
N ARG A 276 7.66 -19.93 -31.21
CA ARG A 276 8.61 -18.86 -30.86
C ARG A 276 9.63 -19.36 -29.85
N LEU A 277 9.18 -20.14 -28.87
CA LEU A 277 10.03 -20.87 -27.91
C LEU A 277 11.04 -21.77 -28.63
N LEU A 278 10.59 -22.60 -29.58
CA LEU A 278 11.47 -23.53 -30.32
C LEU A 278 12.57 -22.79 -31.11
N ARG A 279 12.24 -21.65 -31.75
CA ARG A 279 13.22 -20.79 -32.44
C ARG A 279 14.21 -20.17 -31.45
N GLN A 280 13.77 -19.73 -30.27
CA GLN A 280 14.65 -19.19 -29.22
C GLN A 280 15.56 -20.27 -28.63
N LEU A 281 15.07 -21.50 -28.45
CA LEU A 281 15.89 -22.63 -28.01
C LEU A 281 16.98 -23.00 -29.03
N ALA A 282 16.65 -23.01 -30.33
CA ALA A 282 17.62 -23.29 -31.39
C ALA A 282 18.75 -22.24 -31.46
N LEU A 283 18.46 -20.96 -31.16
CA LEU A 283 19.49 -19.91 -31.08
C LEU A 283 20.45 -20.10 -29.89
N LEU A 284 19.96 -20.60 -28.75
CA LEU A 284 20.81 -20.99 -27.62
C LEU A 284 21.65 -22.23 -27.96
N GLU A 285 21.06 -23.22 -28.61
CA GLU A 285 21.72 -24.45 -29.05
C GLU A 285 22.89 -24.15 -30.00
N GLN A 286 22.69 -23.25 -30.97
CA GLN A 286 23.75 -22.74 -31.85
C GLN A 286 24.86 -22.00 -31.08
N ALA A 287 24.51 -21.16 -30.12
CA ALA A 287 25.50 -20.44 -29.31
C ALA A 287 26.34 -21.39 -28.43
N ILE A 288 25.74 -22.46 -27.90
CA ILE A 288 26.42 -23.50 -27.11
C ILE A 288 27.34 -24.34 -28.01
N ALA A 289 26.92 -24.67 -29.24
CA ALA A 289 27.77 -25.34 -30.22
C ALA A 289 28.97 -24.47 -30.67
N HIS A 290 28.78 -23.16 -30.83
CA HIS A 290 29.90 -22.24 -31.06
C HIS A 290 30.81 -22.09 -29.83
N LEU A 291 30.29 -22.23 -28.62
CA LEU A 291 31.09 -22.24 -27.39
C LEU A 291 31.96 -23.50 -27.29
N SER A 292 31.42 -24.69 -27.61
CA SER A 292 32.16 -25.96 -27.50
C SER A 292 33.30 -26.10 -28.51
N ILE A 293 33.23 -25.39 -29.64
CA ILE A 293 34.28 -25.32 -30.67
C ILE A 293 35.18 -24.06 -30.47
N ASN A 294 35.03 -23.32 -29.36
CA ASN A 294 35.75 -22.09 -29.05
C ASN A 294 35.66 -20.99 -30.13
N THR A 295 34.55 -20.92 -30.87
CA THR A 295 34.30 -19.92 -31.93
C THR A 295 33.28 -18.83 -31.57
N LEU A 296 32.66 -18.90 -30.38
CA LEU A 296 31.64 -17.93 -29.96
C LEU A 296 32.23 -16.52 -29.77
N THR A 297 31.78 -15.57 -30.61
CA THR A 297 32.15 -14.16 -30.52
C THR A 297 31.51 -13.48 -29.29
N PRO A 298 32.05 -12.34 -28.81
CA PRO A 298 31.44 -11.56 -27.73
C PRO A 298 29.98 -11.18 -28.03
N ASP A 299 29.71 -10.71 -29.25
CA ASP A 299 28.35 -10.37 -29.71
C ASP A 299 27.43 -11.59 -29.72
N GLY A 300 27.94 -12.77 -30.13
CA GLY A 300 27.20 -14.03 -30.06
C GLY A 300 26.86 -14.43 -28.63
N ARG A 301 27.79 -14.27 -27.67
CA ARG A 301 27.57 -14.53 -26.24
C ARG A 301 26.54 -13.56 -25.64
N GLN A 302 26.60 -12.28 -26.02
CA GLN A 302 25.64 -11.26 -25.60
C GLN A 302 24.25 -11.47 -26.23
N HIS A 303 24.17 -11.90 -27.50
CA HIS A 303 22.91 -12.28 -28.14
C HIS A 303 22.28 -13.50 -27.45
N ALA A 304 23.07 -14.53 -27.15
CA ALA A 304 22.60 -15.71 -26.41
C ALA A 304 22.08 -15.34 -25.01
N HIS A 305 22.80 -14.47 -24.28
CA HIS A 305 22.32 -13.93 -23.00
C HIS A 305 20.97 -13.19 -23.16
N SER A 306 20.80 -12.39 -24.22
CA SER A 306 19.51 -11.72 -24.51
C SER A 306 18.38 -12.70 -24.87
N VAL A 307 18.68 -13.83 -25.52
CA VAL A 307 17.69 -14.89 -25.79
C VAL A 307 17.29 -15.60 -24.50
N ALA A 308 18.27 -15.98 -23.66
CA ALA A 308 18.01 -16.59 -22.35
C ALA A 308 17.17 -15.66 -21.45
N HIS A 309 17.53 -14.37 -21.38
CA HIS A 309 16.81 -13.36 -20.61
C HIS A 309 15.32 -13.28 -21.00
N ARG A 310 15.03 -13.22 -22.31
CA ARG A 310 13.65 -13.17 -22.82
C ARG A 310 12.86 -14.45 -22.53
N LEU A 311 13.52 -15.62 -22.54
CA LEU A 311 12.88 -16.89 -22.15
C LEU A 311 12.47 -16.92 -20.67
N ILE A 312 13.23 -16.30 -19.75
CA ILE A 312 12.87 -16.23 -18.32
C ILE A 312 11.51 -15.53 -18.14
N GLY A 313 11.35 -14.35 -18.75
CA GLY A 313 10.12 -13.55 -18.62
C GLY A 313 8.90 -14.27 -19.20
N SER A 314 9.02 -14.80 -20.42
CA SER A 314 7.89 -15.46 -21.08
C SER A 314 7.54 -16.84 -20.48
N LEU A 315 8.52 -17.64 -20.04
CA LEU A 315 8.22 -18.90 -19.33
C LEU A 315 7.62 -18.66 -17.94
N GLY A 316 7.97 -17.55 -17.28
CA GLY A 316 7.31 -17.10 -16.06
C GLY A 316 5.85 -16.74 -16.31
N ALA A 317 5.57 -15.90 -17.31
CA ALA A 317 4.22 -15.44 -17.66
C ALA A 317 3.24 -16.57 -18.02
N PHE A 318 3.72 -17.69 -18.56
CA PHE A 318 2.90 -18.88 -18.83
C PHE A 318 2.83 -19.89 -17.67
N GLY A 319 3.20 -19.48 -16.45
CA GLY A 319 3.07 -20.31 -15.25
C GLY A 319 4.01 -21.52 -15.20
N LYS A 320 5.21 -21.43 -15.80
CA LYS A 320 6.21 -22.51 -15.82
C LYS A 320 7.48 -22.12 -15.05
N PRO A 321 7.39 -21.93 -13.71
CA PRO A 321 8.49 -21.40 -12.90
C PRO A 321 9.76 -22.25 -12.97
N GLN A 322 9.63 -23.58 -13.07
CA GLN A 322 10.77 -24.49 -13.21
C GLN A 322 11.54 -24.26 -14.52
N ALA A 323 10.84 -24.03 -15.64
CA ALA A 323 11.47 -23.73 -16.93
C ALA A 323 12.11 -22.33 -16.92
N ALA A 324 11.48 -21.34 -16.29
CA ALA A 324 12.04 -20.00 -16.11
C ALA A 324 13.30 -20.00 -15.21
N ALA A 325 13.34 -20.86 -14.18
CA ALA A 325 14.51 -21.03 -13.32
C ALA A 325 15.71 -21.63 -14.09
N LEU A 326 15.47 -22.62 -14.97
CA LEU A 326 16.50 -23.20 -15.83
C LEU A 326 17.02 -22.18 -16.86
N ALA A 327 16.15 -21.36 -17.46
CA ALA A 327 16.56 -20.24 -18.32
C ALA A 327 17.48 -19.25 -17.59
N ARG A 328 17.19 -18.98 -16.31
CA ARG A 328 17.96 -18.09 -15.42
C ARG A 328 19.33 -18.67 -15.04
N GLN A 329 19.50 -20.00 -15.04
CA GLN A 329 20.81 -20.65 -14.88
C GLN A 329 21.66 -20.57 -16.16
N ILE A 330 21.03 -20.73 -17.33
CA ILE A 330 21.68 -20.54 -18.64
C ILE A 330 22.20 -19.10 -18.78
N GLU A 331 21.35 -18.10 -18.49
CA GLU A 331 21.71 -16.68 -18.51
C GLU A 331 22.94 -16.37 -17.64
N ARG A 332 22.92 -16.77 -16.36
CA ARG A 332 24.02 -16.54 -15.41
C ARG A 332 25.34 -17.16 -15.86
N THR A 333 25.27 -18.33 -16.50
CA THR A 333 26.46 -19.02 -17.02
C THR A 333 27.05 -18.30 -18.24
N LEU A 334 26.20 -17.78 -19.14
CA LEU A 334 26.65 -16.97 -20.29
C LEU A 334 27.25 -15.62 -19.88
N LYS A 335 26.79 -15.03 -18.77
CA LYS A 335 27.20 -13.71 -18.26
C LYS A 335 28.67 -13.62 -17.79
N THR A 336 29.31 -14.74 -17.48
CA THR A 336 30.69 -14.75 -16.91
C THR A 336 31.72 -15.08 -18.00
N PRO A 337 32.74 -14.23 -18.27
CA PRO A 337 33.71 -14.46 -19.33
C PRO A 337 34.95 -15.24 -18.84
N THR A 338 34.78 -16.52 -18.49
CA THR A 338 35.90 -17.36 -18.01
C THR A 338 36.77 -17.86 -19.17
N ALA A 339 37.96 -17.28 -19.34
CA ALA A 339 38.89 -17.67 -20.40
C ALA A 339 39.52 -19.07 -20.24
N ALA A 340 39.25 -19.79 -19.14
CA ALA A 340 40.02 -20.97 -18.72
C ALA A 340 39.28 -22.32 -18.79
N VAL A 341 37.95 -22.36 -18.99
CA VAL A 341 37.16 -23.61 -18.82
C VAL A 341 36.02 -23.81 -19.85
N GLN A 342 36.19 -23.28 -21.06
CA GLN A 342 35.15 -23.21 -22.10
C GLN A 342 34.47 -24.55 -22.44
N SER A 343 35.20 -25.67 -22.46
CA SER A 343 34.63 -27.00 -22.74
C SER A 343 33.73 -27.55 -21.63
N LYS A 344 33.97 -27.20 -20.37
CA LYS A 344 33.12 -27.61 -19.23
C LYS A 344 31.88 -26.73 -19.11
N GLU A 345 32.01 -25.44 -19.41
CA GLU A 345 30.87 -24.51 -19.54
C GLU A 345 29.88 -24.98 -20.61
N ALA A 346 30.38 -25.44 -21.77
CA ALA A 346 29.53 -25.95 -22.86
C ALA A 346 28.67 -27.15 -22.43
N ALA A 347 29.28 -28.19 -21.87
CA ALA A 347 28.56 -29.40 -21.44
C ALA A 347 27.53 -29.12 -20.32
N GLN A 348 27.81 -28.16 -19.44
CA GLN A 348 26.87 -27.72 -18.39
C GLN A 348 25.67 -26.97 -19.00
N LEU A 349 25.91 -26.07 -19.95
CA LEU A 349 24.86 -25.35 -20.67
C LEU A 349 23.96 -26.28 -21.50
N GLU A 350 24.56 -27.28 -22.16
CA GLU A 350 23.85 -28.28 -22.97
C GLU A 350 22.89 -29.14 -22.10
N SER A 351 23.34 -29.56 -20.92
CA SER A 351 22.48 -30.27 -19.95
C SER A 351 21.32 -29.41 -19.45
N LEU A 352 21.57 -28.13 -19.15
CA LEU A 352 20.51 -27.19 -18.74
C LEU A 352 19.48 -26.95 -19.86
N LEU A 353 19.91 -26.91 -21.12
CA LEU A 353 19.02 -26.75 -22.27
C LEU A 353 18.09 -27.95 -22.47
N GLN A 354 18.59 -29.18 -22.24
CA GLN A 354 17.75 -30.39 -22.24
C GLN A 354 16.71 -30.39 -21.12
N GLN A 355 17.11 -30.03 -19.90
CA GLN A 355 16.18 -29.92 -18.76
C GLN A 355 15.11 -28.86 -19.01
N LEU A 356 15.49 -27.71 -19.59
CA LEU A 356 14.56 -26.63 -19.91
C LEU A 356 13.51 -27.10 -20.93
N ARG A 357 13.93 -27.81 -21.99
CA ARG A 357 12.99 -28.43 -22.96
C ARG A 357 11.95 -29.29 -22.24
N GLN A 358 12.37 -30.23 -21.38
CA GLN A 358 11.46 -31.07 -20.61
C GLN A 358 10.48 -30.27 -19.73
N ALA A 359 10.98 -29.27 -18.99
CA ALA A 359 10.17 -28.44 -18.10
C ALA A 359 9.09 -27.61 -18.83
N THR A 360 9.24 -27.34 -20.14
CA THR A 360 8.21 -26.59 -20.89
C THR A 360 6.91 -27.36 -21.12
N HIS A 361 6.85 -28.67 -20.88
CA HIS A 361 5.70 -29.52 -21.19
C HIS A 361 4.63 -29.67 -20.08
N GLN A 362 4.74 -28.97 -18.93
CA GLN A 362 3.83 -29.11 -17.76
C GLN A 362 2.84 -27.93 -17.56
N SER A 363 1.85 -28.03 -16.65
CA SER A 363 0.67 -27.12 -16.53
C SER A 363 0.53 -26.35 -15.17
N PRO A 364 -0.21 -25.21 -15.07
CA PRO A 364 -0.24 -24.27 -13.89
C PRO A 364 -1.52 -24.26 -12.98
N THR A 365 -1.57 -23.50 -11.84
CA THR A 365 -2.67 -23.47 -10.78
C THR A 365 -2.62 -22.22 -9.80
N PHE A 366 -3.72 -21.74 -9.11
CA PHE A 366 -3.83 -20.45 -8.30
C PHE A 366 -5.00 -20.31 -7.20
N ALA A 367 -5.09 -19.26 -6.29
CA ALA A 367 -6.20 -18.90 -5.27
C ALA A 367 -6.14 -17.47 -4.51
N ALA A 368 -7.17 -16.85 -3.78
CA ALA A 368 -7.13 -15.45 -3.09
C ALA A 368 -8.16 -14.87 -1.95
N PRO A 369 -7.74 -14.39 -0.71
CA PRO A 369 -8.57 -13.62 0.39
C PRO A 369 -8.29 -12.13 1.05
N SER A 370 -8.25 -11.83 2.42
CA SER A 370 -8.71 -10.59 3.26
C SER A 370 -7.86 -9.85 4.49
N PRO A 371 -8.33 -8.82 5.37
CA PRO A 371 -7.50 -7.75 6.17
C PRO A 371 -7.94 -6.84 7.48
N THR A 372 -7.05 -5.97 8.11
CA THR A 372 -7.10 -4.51 8.74
C THR A 372 -7.62 -3.89 10.14
N LEU A 373 -6.92 -2.90 10.85
CA LEU A 373 -7.35 -1.51 11.45
C LEU A 373 -6.36 -0.52 12.30
N ALA A 374 -6.79 0.33 13.32
CA ALA A 374 -6.33 1.77 13.66
C ALA A 374 -6.37 2.43 15.15
N VAL A 375 -6.18 3.80 15.35
CA VAL A 375 -5.68 4.57 16.60
C VAL A 375 -6.46 5.90 17.08
N LYS A 376 -6.01 6.68 18.13
CA LYS A 376 -6.66 7.79 18.96
C LYS A 376 -5.87 9.15 19.19
N PRO A 377 -6.44 10.24 19.80
CA PRO A 377 -5.82 11.59 20.01
C PRO A 377 -5.34 11.98 21.46
N THR A 378 -4.62 13.12 21.60
CA THR A 378 -3.98 13.68 22.85
C THR A 378 -4.06 15.22 22.99
N ASP A 379 -3.65 15.78 24.15
CA ASP A 379 -3.68 17.20 24.57
C ASP A 379 -2.24 17.74 24.79
N ARG A 380 -1.86 18.90 24.22
CA ARG A 380 -0.47 19.41 24.15
C ARG A 380 -0.33 20.94 24.13
N GLN A 381 0.77 21.48 24.65
CA GLN A 381 1.09 22.92 24.70
C GLN A 381 2.16 23.36 23.68
N VAL A 382 1.95 24.49 23.01
CA VAL A 382 2.87 25.05 22.01
C VAL A 382 3.08 26.54 22.24
N LEU A 383 4.32 27.01 22.11
CA LEU A 383 4.67 28.44 22.24
C LEU A 383 5.06 29.02 20.87
N LEU A 384 4.32 30.01 20.38
CA LEU A 384 4.64 30.80 19.18
C LEU A 384 5.35 32.11 19.57
N ILE A 385 6.48 32.37 18.94
CA ILE A 385 7.32 33.56 19.12
C ILE A 385 7.49 34.24 17.76
N ASP A 386 6.65 35.24 17.50
CA ASP A 386 6.52 35.94 16.21
C ASP A 386 6.00 37.36 16.45
N ASP A 387 6.36 38.34 15.62
CA ASP A 387 5.87 39.72 15.71
C ASP A 387 4.62 39.98 14.84
N ASP A 388 4.27 39.05 13.95
CA ASP A 388 3.10 39.11 13.07
C ASP A 388 1.80 38.88 13.86
N THR A 389 1.06 39.97 14.11
CA THR A 389 -0.22 39.95 14.82
C THR A 389 -1.31 39.19 14.08
N ASP A 390 -1.30 39.25 12.75
CA ASP A 390 -2.36 38.66 11.92
C ASP A 390 -2.20 37.13 11.88
N LEU A 391 -0.96 36.65 11.82
CA LEU A 391 -0.62 35.23 11.99
C LEU A 391 -0.95 34.73 13.41
N ILE A 392 -0.66 35.53 14.45
CA ILE A 392 -0.98 35.21 15.85
C ILE A 392 -2.49 35.03 16.05
N GLU A 393 -3.32 35.98 15.61
CA GLU A 393 -4.78 35.88 15.80
C GLU A 393 -5.38 34.68 15.05
N GLN A 394 -4.93 34.43 13.82
CA GLN A 394 -5.37 33.27 13.05
C GLN A 394 -4.95 31.95 13.70
N MET A 395 -3.70 31.83 14.14
CA MET A 395 -3.23 30.61 14.82
C MET A 395 -3.93 30.38 16.16
N GLN A 396 -4.25 31.44 16.94
CA GLN A 396 -5.03 31.32 18.17
C GLN A 396 -6.47 30.86 17.91
N ALA A 397 -7.09 31.28 16.79
CA ALA A 397 -8.43 30.83 16.41
C ALA A 397 -8.46 29.35 15.99
N ASP A 398 -7.42 28.86 15.30
CA ASP A 398 -7.36 27.49 14.79
C ASP A 398 -6.83 26.45 15.80
N ALA A 399 -6.03 26.84 16.80
CA ALA A 399 -5.39 25.91 17.74
C ALA A 399 -6.32 24.83 18.35
N PRO A 400 -7.57 25.15 18.77
CA PRO A 400 -8.50 24.15 19.29
C PRO A 400 -8.91 23.08 18.28
N ASN A 401 -8.94 23.41 16.99
CA ASN A 401 -9.27 22.47 15.90
C ASN A 401 -8.16 21.41 15.70
N TRP A 402 -6.93 21.73 16.11
CA TRP A 402 -5.75 20.85 16.05
C TRP A 402 -5.47 20.10 17.37
N GLY A 403 -6.27 20.33 18.43
CA GLY A 403 -6.04 19.73 19.75
C GLY A 403 -4.83 20.32 20.49
N VAL A 404 -4.46 21.56 20.18
CA VAL A 404 -3.26 22.25 20.70
C VAL A 404 -3.65 23.47 21.53
N HIS A 405 -3.03 23.63 22.69
CA HIS A 405 -3.05 24.86 23.47
C HIS A 405 -1.90 25.79 23.05
N LEU A 406 -2.23 26.88 22.36
CA LEU A 406 -1.27 27.85 21.85
C LEU A 406 -1.06 29.03 22.82
N GLU A 407 0.17 29.19 23.29
CA GLU A 407 0.68 30.38 23.97
C GLU A 407 1.50 31.23 23.01
N THR A 408 1.51 32.56 23.18
CA THR A 408 2.13 33.49 22.23
C THR A 408 3.03 34.54 22.89
N ALA A 409 4.06 34.98 22.16
CA ALA A 409 4.98 36.04 22.56
C ALA A 409 5.40 36.90 21.36
N THR A 410 5.05 38.19 21.40
CA THR A 410 5.31 39.18 20.33
C THR A 410 6.77 39.67 20.25
N ASP A 411 7.61 39.31 21.22
CA ASP A 411 9.02 39.69 21.26
C ASP A 411 9.89 38.71 22.06
N LEU A 412 11.21 38.79 21.84
CA LEU A 412 12.24 37.93 22.45
C LEU A 412 12.33 38.04 23.99
N THR A 413 11.87 39.14 24.59
CA THR A 413 11.85 39.37 26.04
C THR A 413 10.63 38.71 26.66
N LEU A 414 9.45 38.92 26.08
CA LEU A 414 8.22 38.26 26.47
C LEU A 414 8.33 36.74 26.33
N ALA A 415 8.96 36.25 25.26
CA ALA A 415 9.25 34.82 25.07
C ALA A 415 10.08 34.25 26.23
N ARG A 416 11.18 34.92 26.61
CA ARG A 416 12.02 34.54 27.75
C ARG A 416 11.26 34.59 29.08
N GLN A 417 10.32 35.52 29.25
CA GLN A 417 9.48 35.59 30.45
C GLN A 417 8.46 34.43 30.49
N ARG A 418 7.80 34.10 29.37
CA ARG A 418 6.89 32.95 29.26
C ARG A 418 7.61 31.65 29.61
N LEU A 419 8.81 31.44 29.06
CA LEU A 419 9.65 30.25 29.27
C LEU A 419 10.19 30.05 30.71
N GLN A 420 9.94 30.99 31.64
CA GLN A 420 10.21 30.78 33.07
C GLN A 420 9.09 30.01 33.78
N TYR A 421 7.87 30.03 33.23
CA TYR A 421 6.65 29.49 33.87
C TYR A 421 5.91 28.47 33.00
N LEU A 422 6.01 28.59 31.67
CA LEU A 422 5.47 27.66 30.68
C LEU A 422 6.48 26.57 30.35
N LYS A 423 5.99 25.33 30.14
CA LYS A 423 6.76 24.22 29.59
C LYS A 423 6.11 23.78 28.26
N PRO A 424 6.44 24.41 27.13
CA PRO A 424 5.85 24.04 25.85
C PRO A 424 6.40 22.70 25.35
N ASP A 425 5.53 21.87 24.79
CA ASP A 425 5.92 20.62 24.11
C ASP A 425 6.54 20.89 22.73
N ALA A 426 6.25 22.05 22.12
CA ALA A 426 6.95 22.58 20.95
C ALA A 426 7.04 24.12 20.93
N ILE A 427 8.08 24.64 20.27
CA ILE A 427 8.27 26.09 20.07
C ILE A 427 8.25 26.39 18.57
N VAL A 428 7.53 27.43 18.18
CA VAL A 428 7.60 28.08 16.87
C VAL A 428 8.29 29.44 17.06
N LEU A 429 9.33 29.74 16.27
CA LEU A 429 10.18 30.91 16.47
C LEU A 429 10.51 31.57 15.12
N ASP A 430 10.10 32.83 14.91
CA ASP A 430 10.64 33.62 13.80
C ASP A 430 12.08 34.11 14.07
N LEU A 431 12.79 34.49 13.01
CA LEU A 431 14.13 35.07 13.10
C LEU A 431 14.17 36.60 12.92
N THR A 432 13.05 37.22 12.52
CA THR A 432 13.02 38.53 11.86
C THR A 432 12.29 39.64 12.64
N PHE A 433 12.59 39.77 13.93
CA PHE A 433 12.06 40.86 14.77
C PHE A 433 12.60 42.25 14.35
N PRO A 434 11.75 43.22 13.94
CA PRO A 434 12.18 44.52 13.44
C PRO A 434 12.66 45.48 14.54
N ASN A 435 12.28 45.23 15.80
CA ASN A 435 12.49 46.14 16.93
C ASN A 435 13.60 45.71 17.91
N THR A 436 14.43 44.72 17.56
CA THR A 436 15.49 44.21 18.46
C THR A 436 16.87 44.19 17.81
N THR A 437 17.90 44.58 18.58
CA THR A 437 19.31 44.43 18.17
C THR A 437 19.84 42.99 18.31
N GLU A 438 19.07 42.10 18.93
CA GLU A 438 19.35 40.68 19.06
C GLU A 438 18.66 39.89 17.93
N SER A 439 19.34 38.88 17.40
CA SER A 439 18.79 38.00 16.35
C SER A 439 18.04 36.81 16.97
N GLY A 440 16.97 36.35 16.32
CA GLY A 440 16.29 35.10 16.72
C GLY A 440 17.22 33.88 16.73
N LEU A 441 18.33 33.91 15.97
CA LEU A 441 19.39 32.89 16.03
C LEU A 441 20.04 32.80 17.42
N THR A 442 20.18 33.92 18.13
CA THR A 442 20.72 33.97 19.50
C THR A 442 19.74 33.34 20.50
N LEU A 443 18.43 33.57 20.34
CA LEU A 443 17.42 32.90 21.15
C LEU A 443 17.35 31.40 20.83
N LEU A 444 17.42 30.98 19.56
CA LEU A 444 17.48 29.57 19.16
C LEU A 444 18.66 28.83 19.84
N ALA A 445 19.85 29.44 19.84
CA ALA A 445 21.02 28.89 20.51
C ALA A 445 20.85 28.80 22.04
N GLN A 446 20.19 29.79 22.66
CA GLN A 446 19.84 29.76 24.07
C GLN A 446 18.82 28.64 24.39
N LEU A 447 17.75 28.55 23.60
CA LEU A 447 16.70 27.54 23.72
C LEU A 447 17.28 26.13 23.66
N LYS A 448 18.11 25.83 22.66
CA LYS A 448 18.69 24.49 22.50
C LYS A 448 19.74 24.13 23.56
N ARG A 449 20.34 25.12 24.21
CA ARG A 449 21.21 24.93 25.38
C ARG A 449 20.43 24.70 26.68
N GLN A 450 19.26 25.32 26.83
CA GLN A 450 18.44 25.27 28.05
C GLN A 450 17.41 24.12 28.02
N PHE A 451 16.89 23.80 26.84
CA PHE A 451 15.84 22.82 26.59
C PHE A 451 16.17 21.98 25.33
N PRO A 452 17.20 21.10 25.37
CA PRO A 452 17.68 20.39 24.19
C PRO A 452 16.62 19.48 23.53
N THR A 453 15.68 18.95 24.33
CA THR A 453 14.63 18.01 23.90
C THR A 453 13.38 18.67 23.30
N ILE A 454 13.12 19.95 23.56
CA ILE A 454 11.95 20.65 23.02
C ILE A 454 12.21 20.91 21.52
N PRO A 455 11.29 20.56 20.60
CA PRO A 455 11.45 20.83 19.18
C PRO A 455 11.29 22.33 18.92
N VAL A 456 12.10 22.86 18.00
CA VAL A 456 11.94 24.25 17.53
C VAL A 456 11.72 24.24 16.03
N LEU A 457 10.54 24.70 15.62
CA LEU A 457 10.19 25.09 14.26
C LEU A 457 10.60 26.55 14.06
N VAL A 458 11.37 26.84 13.01
CA VAL A 458 11.88 28.18 12.74
C VAL A 458 11.18 28.82 11.53
N LEU A 459 10.52 29.95 11.73
CA LEU A 459 9.98 30.77 10.66
C LEU A 459 11.08 31.69 10.12
N THR A 460 11.09 31.97 8.81
CA THR A 460 12.12 32.82 8.19
C THR A 460 11.68 33.39 6.85
N GLY A 461 11.82 34.70 6.66
CA GLY A 461 11.56 35.36 5.36
C GLY A 461 12.63 35.16 4.28
N LEU A 462 13.68 34.35 4.51
CA LEU A 462 14.86 34.29 3.63
C LEU A 462 15.19 32.86 3.17
N GLY A 463 14.81 32.53 1.93
CA GLY A 463 15.05 31.24 1.27
C GLY A 463 16.52 30.90 0.93
N ASN A 464 17.52 31.57 1.51
CA ASN A 464 18.93 31.30 1.24
C ASN A 464 19.43 30.06 2.01
N LEU A 465 20.00 29.10 1.27
CA LEU A 465 20.64 27.88 1.79
C LEU A 465 21.63 28.16 2.93
N THR A 466 22.41 29.24 2.87
CA THR A 466 23.39 29.59 3.93
C THR A 466 22.71 29.77 5.29
N LYS A 467 21.56 30.48 5.34
CA LYS A 467 20.81 30.69 6.59
C LYS A 467 20.11 29.40 7.05
N ARG A 468 19.64 28.56 6.12
CA ARG A 468 19.08 27.24 6.49
C ARG A 468 20.13 26.35 7.17
N VAL A 469 21.34 26.29 6.63
CA VAL A 469 22.48 25.54 7.25
C VAL A 469 22.87 26.12 8.62
N GLU A 470 22.86 27.44 8.78
CA GLU A 470 23.11 28.10 10.07
C GLU A 470 22.04 27.74 11.13
N VAL A 471 20.76 27.82 10.77
CA VAL A 471 19.62 27.46 11.63
C VAL A 471 19.64 25.99 12.04
N THR A 472 19.94 25.07 11.11
CA THR A 472 20.08 23.64 11.43
C THR A 472 21.29 23.38 12.35
N ARG A 473 22.42 24.07 12.17
CA ARG A 473 23.59 23.96 13.06
C ARG A 473 23.32 24.42 14.50
N LEU A 474 22.36 25.33 14.69
CA LEU A 474 21.91 25.78 16.02
C LEU A 474 20.84 24.85 16.63
N GLY A 475 20.45 23.77 15.94
CA GLY A 475 19.60 22.72 16.48
C GLY A 475 18.09 22.85 16.20
N ALA A 476 17.68 23.70 15.27
CA ALA A 476 16.29 23.73 14.80
C ALA A 476 15.87 22.38 14.19
N ASN A 477 14.63 21.95 14.47
CA ASN A 477 14.11 20.65 14.05
C ASN A 477 13.39 20.72 12.69
N ALA A 478 12.81 21.87 12.36
CA ALA A 478 12.22 22.17 11.06
C ALA A 478 12.28 23.68 10.79
N PHE A 479 11.98 24.09 9.56
CA PHE A 479 11.79 25.49 9.21
C PHE A 479 10.62 25.66 8.23
N LEU A 480 9.96 26.81 8.27
CA LEU A 480 8.99 27.26 7.26
C LEU A 480 9.41 28.64 6.76
N GLN A 481 9.03 28.96 5.53
CA GLN A 481 9.35 30.24 4.91
C GLN A 481 8.17 31.21 5.09
N LYS A 482 8.39 32.42 5.59
CA LYS A 482 7.35 33.47 5.64
C LYS A 482 7.04 33.98 4.20
N PRO A 483 5.77 34.27 3.86
CA PRO A 483 4.56 34.05 4.67
C PRO A 483 4.22 32.54 4.74
N ALA A 484 3.85 32.08 5.95
CA ALA A 484 3.45 30.70 6.21
C ALA A 484 1.99 30.70 6.72
N MET A 485 1.18 29.75 6.28
CA MET A 485 -0.23 29.68 6.66
C MET A 485 -0.38 28.99 8.04
N PRO A 486 -1.37 29.38 8.87
CA PRO A 486 -1.62 28.75 10.17
C PRO A 486 -1.69 27.21 10.12
N THR A 487 -2.34 26.68 9.09
CA THR A 487 -2.47 25.24 8.83
C THR A 487 -1.14 24.54 8.54
N GLU A 488 -0.23 25.17 7.80
CA GLU A 488 1.11 24.65 7.51
C GLU A 488 1.95 24.60 8.79
N VAL A 489 1.87 25.66 9.61
CA VAL A 489 2.56 25.72 10.90
C VAL A 489 2.04 24.62 11.83
N PHE A 490 0.72 24.46 11.97
CA PHE A 490 0.15 23.39 12.80
C PHE A 490 0.44 21.97 12.26
N GLN A 491 0.48 21.76 10.95
CA GLN A 491 0.91 20.48 10.37
C GLN A 491 2.35 20.12 10.76
N VAL A 492 3.30 21.04 10.58
CA VAL A 492 4.72 20.79 10.91
C VAL A 492 4.92 20.67 12.42
N VAL A 493 4.23 21.46 13.24
CA VAL A 493 4.23 21.30 14.70
C VAL A 493 3.68 19.94 15.13
N THR A 494 2.57 19.49 14.55
CA THR A 494 1.97 18.17 14.85
C THR A 494 2.93 17.04 14.46
N GLN A 495 3.61 17.14 13.31
CA GLN A 495 4.65 16.18 12.90
C GLN A 495 5.84 16.17 13.87
N LEU A 496 6.28 17.35 14.35
CA LEU A 496 7.37 17.45 15.32
C LEU A 496 7.01 16.87 16.69
N LEU A 497 5.77 17.08 17.15
CA LEU A 497 5.25 16.50 18.40
C LEU A 497 5.10 14.98 18.30
N ASN A 498 4.54 14.47 17.20
CA ASN A 498 4.38 13.03 16.98
C ASN A 498 5.71 12.29 16.79
N ARG A 499 6.77 13.00 16.37
CA ARG A 499 8.17 12.48 16.33
C ARG A 499 8.86 12.49 17.71
N LEU A 500 8.23 13.05 18.75
CA LEU A 500 8.77 13.16 20.10
C LEU A 500 7.94 12.47 21.18
N ASP A 501 6.77 11.91 20.82
CA ASP A 501 6.14 10.90 21.65
C ASP A 501 7.13 9.74 21.88
N PRO A 502 7.43 9.35 23.13
CA PRO A 502 8.15 8.11 23.37
C PRO A 502 7.29 6.96 22.83
N ILE A 503 7.88 6.07 22.03
CA ILE A 503 7.15 4.98 21.36
C ILE A 503 6.76 3.91 22.38
N THR A 504 5.73 4.17 23.20
CA THR A 504 5.22 3.26 24.22
C THR A 504 4.27 2.20 23.66
N ALA A 505 4.32 1.93 22.35
CA ALA A 505 3.50 0.93 21.70
C ALA A 505 3.86 -0.47 22.21
N ARG A 506 2.83 -1.26 22.53
CA ARG A 506 2.93 -2.63 23.05
C ARG A 506 2.93 -3.59 21.89
N LEU A 507 4.00 -4.37 21.79
CA LEU A 507 4.15 -5.40 20.76
C LEU A 507 3.94 -6.77 21.39
N LEU A 508 3.04 -7.57 20.84
CA LEU A 508 2.97 -9.00 21.14
C LEU A 508 3.70 -9.75 20.02
N ILE A 509 4.67 -10.60 20.38
CA ILE A 509 5.42 -11.44 19.44
C ILE A 509 5.14 -12.90 19.77
N VAL A 510 4.70 -13.67 18.79
CA VAL A 510 4.37 -15.10 18.92
C VAL A 510 5.19 -15.87 17.89
N ASP A 511 6.14 -16.68 18.35
CA ASP A 511 7.15 -17.39 17.55
C ASP A 511 7.65 -18.58 18.39
N ASP A 512 7.75 -19.79 17.83
CA ASP A 512 8.11 -20.97 18.63
C ASP A 512 9.61 -21.12 18.88
N ASP A 513 10.46 -20.30 18.23
CA ASP A 513 11.89 -20.19 18.56
C ASP A 513 12.14 -19.22 19.73
N PRO A 514 12.46 -19.71 20.96
CA PRO A 514 12.75 -18.84 22.10
C PRO A 514 14.03 -18.02 21.92
N ALA A 515 14.97 -18.42 21.04
CA ALA A 515 16.14 -17.64 20.73
C ALA A 515 15.78 -16.41 19.88
N LEU A 516 14.89 -16.59 18.89
CA LEU A 516 14.38 -15.48 18.08
C LEU A 516 13.51 -14.51 18.89
N LEU A 517 12.62 -15.00 19.76
CA LEU A 517 11.88 -14.16 20.72
C LEU A 517 12.83 -13.31 21.58
N THR A 518 13.90 -13.92 22.09
CA THR A 518 14.92 -13.24 22.91
C THR A 518 15.66 -12.16 22.10
N LEU A 519 16.03 -12.47 20.86
CA LEU A 519 16.69 -11.55 19.94
C LEU A 519 15.78 -10.35 19.59
N LEU A 520 14.53 -10.60 19.18
CA LEU A 520 13.57 -9.56 18.82
C LEU A 520 13.26 -8.64 19.99
N ARG A 521 13.10 -9.19 21.20
CA ARG A 521 12.92 -8.40 22.42
C ARG A 521 14.12 -7.50 22.70
N ALA A 522 15.34 -8.04 22.66
CA ALA A 522 16.56 -7.26 22.87
C ALA A 522 16.79 -6.19 21.78
N LYS A 523 16.27 -6.41 20.56
CA LYS A 523 16.36 -5.49 19.42
C LYS A 523 15.33 -4.37 19.45
N LEU A 524 14.09 -4.65 19.88
CA LEU A 524 12.98 -3.69 19.84
C LEU A 524 12.83 -2.87 21.13
N GLN A 525 13.16 -3.40 22.30
CA GLN A 525 13.08 -2.63 23.56
C GLN A 525 13.90 -1.31 23.56
N PRO A 526 15.10 -1.21 22.96
CA PRO A 526 15.84 0.06 22.85
C PRO A 526 15.12 1.17 22.08
N TRP A 527 14.12 0.83 21.25
CA TRP A 527 13.30 1.78 20.49
C TRP A 527 12.06 2.25 21.29
N GLY A 528 11.92 1.86 22.55
CA GLY A 528 10.81 2.22 23.44
C GLY A 528 9.69 1.17 23.52
N PHE A 529 9.60 0.28 22.54
CA PHE A 529 8.53 -0.72 22.43
C PHE A 529 8.37 -1.58 23.68
N GLN A 530 7.13 -1.70 24.17
CA GLN A 530 6.77 -2.60 25.27
C GLN A 530 6.55 -4.02 24.73
N VAL A 531 7.66 -4.74 24.50
CA VAL A 531 7.64 -6.07 23.89
C VAL A 531 7.25 -7.15 24.89
N THR A 532 6.17 -7.88 24.57
CA THR A 532 5.78 -9.15 25.20
C THR A 532 5.98 -10.30 24.20
N THR A 533 6.44 -11.45 24.67
CA THR A 533 6.88 -12.59 23.84
C THR A 533 6.21 -13.88 24.28
N LEU A 534 5.76 -14.70 23.34
CA LEU A 534 5.05 -15.97 23.59
C LEU A 534 5.57 -17.09 22.66
N ALA A 535 5.97 -18.23 23.24
CA ALA A 535 6.38 -19.43 22.50
C ALA A 535 5.32 -20.54 22.49
N ASP A 536 4.30 -20.44 23.34
CA ASP A 536 3.24 -21.45 23.50
C ASP A 536 1.91 -20.91 22.96
N THR A 537 1.51 -21.41 21.79
CA THR A 537 0.29 -20.98 21.08
C THR A 537 -0.99 -21.25 21.89
N SER A 538 -0.97 -22.16 22.88
CA SER A 538 -2.16 -22.45 23.72
C SER A 538 -2.55 -21.30 24.65
N GLN A 539 -1.61 -20.43 25.02
CA GLN A 539 -1.85 -19.27 25.90
C GLN A 539 -2.13 -17.98 25.13
N PHE A 540 -2.18 -18.04 23.79
CA PHE A 540 -2.29 -16.88 22.91
C PHE A 540 -3.46 -15.96 23.26
N TRP A 541 -4.67 -16.49 23.41
CA TRP A 541 -5.85 -15.68 23.67
C TRP A 541 -5.80 -14.95 25.03
N GLN A 542 -5.42 -15.68 26.08
CA GLN A 542 -5.29 -15.11 27.43
C GLN A 542 -4.24 -13.99 27.47
N LEU A 543 -3.13 -14.15 26.73
CA LEU A 543 -2.09 -13.13 26.67
C LEU A 543 -2.48 -11.94 25.77
N LEU A 544 -3.23 -12.17 24.69
CA LEU A 544 -3.78 -11.11 23.83
C LEU A 544 -4.72 -10.20 24.64
N GLU A 545 -5.66 -10.79 25.39
CA GLU A 545 -6.57 -10.05 26.26
C GLU A 545 -5.85 -9.33 27.43
N ALA A 546 -4.79 -9.93 27.98
CA ALA A 546 -4.04 -9.34 29.09
C ALA A 546 -3.07 -8.22 28.67
N THR A 547 -2.47 -8.31 27.47
CA THR A 547 -1.51 -7.31 26.97
C THR A 547 -2.18 -6.17 26.21
N VAL A 548 -3.29 -6.45 25.53
CA VAL A 548 -4.02 -5.54 24.64
C VAL A 548 -3.06 -4.84 23.66
N PRO A 549 -2.30 -5.59 22.84
CA PRO A 549 -1.18 -5.03 22.08
C PRO A 549 -1.65 -4.01 21.05
N ASP A 550 -0.75 -3.12 20.67
CA ASP A 550 -0.97 -2.09 19.64
C ASP A 550 -0.53 -2.61 18.25
N LEU A 551 0.29 -3.66 18.18
CA LEU A 551 0.61 -4.45 16.98
C LEU A 551 1.02 -5.89 17.36
N LEU A 552 0.63 -6.86 16.53
CA LEU A 552 0.92 -8.29 16.69
C LEU A 552 1.92 -8.79 15.62
N LEU A 553 3.00 -9.44 16.08
CA LEU A 553 3.91 -10.22 15.25
C LEU A 553 3.63 -11.72 15.45
N LEU A 554 3.48 -12.47 14.36
CA LEU A 554 3.24 -13.92 14.35
C LEU A 554 4.28 -14.62 13.46
N ASP A 555 4.87 -15.74 13.87
CA ASP A 555 5.42 -16.69 12.90
C ASP A 555 4.27 -17.35 12.14
N VAL A 556 4.46 -17.57 10.85
CA VAL A 556 3.57 -18.37 10.01
C VAL A 556 3.52 -19.84 10.45
N SER A 557 4.68 -20.43 10.81
CA SER A 557 4.84 -21.88 11.02
C SER A 557 5.20 -22.24 12.46
N MET A 558 4.19 -22.56 13.28
CA MET A 558 4.36 -22.95 14.69
C MET A 558 3.65 -24.28 14.99
N PRO A 559 4.07 -25.04 16.02
CA PRO A 559 3.37 -26.23 16.48
C PRO A 559 2.04 -25.90 17.18
N GLY A 560 1.09 -26.84 17.09
CA GLY A 560 -0.26 -26.67 17.61
C GLY A 560 -1.16 -25.91 16.63
N PHE A 561 -1.07 -24.58 16.65
CA PHE A 561 -1.79 -23.68 15.75
C PHE A 561 -0.80 -22.88 14.91
N SER A 562 -1.01 -22.84 13.59
CA SER A 562 -0.23 -21.95 12.72
C SER A 562 -0.60 -20.49 12.96
N GLY A 563 0.32 -19.56 12.72
CA GLY A 563 0.00 -18.14 12.84
C GLY A 563 -1.08 -17.67 11.86
N ILE A 564 -1.26 -18.39 10.74
CA ILE A 564 -2.33 -18.15 9.76
C ILE A 564 -3.70 -18.40 10.40
N GLU A 565 -3.87 -19.51 11.12
CA GLU A 565 -5.09 -19.83 11.86
C GLU A 565 -5.32 -18.83 13.01
N LEU A 566 -4.26 -18.49 13.77
CA LEU A 566 -4.36 -17.47 14.82
C LEU A 566 -4.77 -16.09 14.27
N CYS A 567 -4.27 -15.71 13.09
CA CYS A 567 -4.66 -14.48 12.40
C CYS A 567 -6.14 -14.51 11.97
N GLN A 568 -6.64 -15.64 11.44
CA GLN A 568 -8.06 -15.79 11.12
C GLN A 568 -8.94 -15.67 12.37
N VAL A 569 -8.54 -16.29 13.49
CA VAL A 569 -9.24 -16.14 14.77
C VAL A 569 -9.25 -14.67 15.22
N VAL A 570 -8.10 -14.00 15.24
CA VAL A 570 -7.99 -12.55 15.53
C VAL A 570 -8.91 -11.72 14.62
N ARG A 571 -8.98 -12.02 13.32
CA ARG A 571 -9.84 -11.31 12.35
C ARG A 571 -11.33 -11.58 12.48
N SER A 572 -11.73 -12.66 13.17
CA SER A 572 -13.13 -13.02 13.39
C SER A 572 -13.76 -12.40 14.65
N ASP A 573 -12.98 -12.00 15.65
CA ASP A 573 -13.48 -11.26 16.82
C ASP A 573 -13.61 -9.77 16.49
N PRO A 574 -14.80 -9.13 16.61
CA PRO A 574 -14.99 -7.70 16.33
C PRO A 574 -14.12 -6.72 17.14
N ARG A 575 -13.49 -7.15 18.26
CA ARG A 575 -12.57 -6.35 19.08
C ARG A 575 -11.15 -6.37 18.53
N TRP A 576 -10.70 -7.54 18.07
CA TRP A 576 -9.31 -7.81 17.66
C TRP A 576 -9.13 -7.87 16.14
N SER A 577 -10.23 -7.93 15.38
CA SER A 577 -10.21 -7.84 13.93
C SER A 577 -9.61 -6.53 13.42
N GLN A 578 -9.42 -5.58 14.32
CA GLN A 578 -8.95 -4.23 14.13
C GLN A 578 -7.48 -4.02 14.57
N LEU A 579 -6.79 -5.09 15.00
CA LEU A 579 -5.38 -5.09 15.41
C LEU A 579 -4.44 -5.15 14.18
N PRO A 580 -3.36 -4.35 14.09
CA PRO A 580 -2.35 -4.53 13.06
C PRO A 580 -1.59 -5.85 13.22
N VAL A 581 -1.50 -6.66 12.15
CA VAL A 581 -0.81 -7.97 12.15
C VAL A 581 0.32 -8.01 11.12
N LEU A 582 1.50 -8.45 11.56
CA LEU A 582 2.70 -8.63 10.73
C LEU A 582 3.23 -10.05 10.85
N PHE A 583 3.39 -10.76 9.73
CA PHE A 583 3.96 -12.11 9.74
C PHE A 583 5.49 -12.12 9.68
N LEU A 584 6.09 -13.08 10.38
CA LEU A 584 7.48 -13.51 10.23
C LEU A 584 7.47 -14.85 9.49
N SER A 585 8.16 -14.96 8.35
CA SER A 585 8.21 -16.21 7.58
C SER A 585 9.63 -16.68 7.34
N ALA A 586 9.92 -17.95 7.62
CA ALA A 586 11.17 -18.61 7.21
C ALA A 586 11.26 -18.89 5.70
N TYR A 587 10.13 -18.77 4.99
CA TYR A 587 10.01 -19.13 3.57
C TYR A 587 9.54 -17.94 2.73
N ALA A 588 10.11 -17.81 1.54
CA ALA A 588 9.75 -16.81 0.53
C ALA A 588 8.91 -17.43 -0.60
N ASP A 589 8.15 -18.49 -0.31
CA ASP A 589 7.24 -19.12 -1.27
C ASP A 589 5.93 -18.32 -1.39
N ALA A 590 5.49 -18.11 -2.62
CA ALA A 590 4.33 -17.30 -2.91
C ALA A 590 3.06 -17.84 -2.22
N ASP A 591 2.87 -19.17 -2.16
CA ASP A 591 1.69 -19.79 -1.56
C ASP A 591 1.54 -19.51 -0.07
N THR A 592 2.63 -19.53 0.70
CA THR A 592 2.59 -19.23 2.14
C THR A 592 2.44 -17.74 2.41
N LEU A 593 3.17 -16.89 1.68
CA LEU A 593 3.04 -15.43 1.78
C LEU A 593 1.63 -14.96 1.40
N HIS A 594 1.07 -15.56 0.35
CA HIS A 594 -0.29 -15.31 -0.10
C HIS A 594 -1.33 -15.74 0.94
N ARG A 595 -1.27 -16.99 1.43
CA ARG A 595 -2.15 -17.48 2.51
C ARG A 595 -2.06 -16.61 3.77
N ALA A 596 -0.86 -16.12 4.10
CA ALA A 596 -0.60 -15.28 5.28
C ALA A 596 -1.20 -13.86 5.13
N LEU A 597 -0.88 -13.12 4.06
CA LEU A 597 -1.45 -11.79 3.77
C LEU A 597 -2.96 -11.80 3.84
N ALA A 598 -3.57 -12.85 3.29
CA ALA A 598 -4.98 -12.89 3.01
C ALA A 598 -5.79 -13.73 4.03
N ALA A 599 -5.12 -14.42 4.96
CA ALA A 599 -5.70 -14.75 6.26
C ALA A 599 -5.92 -13.51 7.14
N GLY A 600 -5.37 -12.35 6.78
CA GLY A 600 -5.63 -11.09 7.47
C GLY A 600 -4.42 -10.22 7.76
N ALA A 601 -3.19 -10.58 7.37
CA ALA A 601 -2.04 -9.75 7.73
C ALA A 601 -1.96 -8.44 6.96
N ASP A 602 -1.48 -7.41 7.66
CA ASP A 602 -1.26 -6.08 7.10
C ASP A 602 0.15 -5.94 6.50
N ASP A 603 1.09 -6.82 6.86
CA ASP A 603 2.44 -6.95 6.25
C ASP A 603 3.10 -8.32 6.53
N TYR A 604 4.26 -8.57 5.91
CA TYR A 604 5.17 -9.66 6.29
C TYR A 604 6.65 -9.25 6.25
N VAL A 605 7.50 -10.01 6.96
CA VAL A 605 8.96 -9.93 6.96
C VAL A 605 9.56 -11.33 6.85
N LEU A 606 10.58 -11.48 6.01
CA LEU A 606 11.30 -12.74 5.82
C LEU A 606 12.38 -12.91 6.89
N LYS A 607 12.52 -14.11 7.45
CA LYS A 607 13.68 -14.55 8.23
C LYS A 607 14.81 -14.93 7.23
N PRO A 608 16.08 -14.54 7.42
CA PRO A 608 16.63 -13.78 8.55
C PRO A 608 16.23 -12.31 8.53
N ILE A 609 15.77 -11.83 9.68
CA ILE A 609 15.14 -10.52 9.84
C ILE A 609 16.18 -9.40 9.76
N ILE A 610 15.94 -8.41 8.90
CA ILE A 610 16.71 -7.17 8.84
C ILE A 610 16.06 -6.15 9.79
N GLU A 611 16.80 -5.76 10.83
CA GLU A 611 16.35 -4.88 11.93
C GLU A 611 15.66 -3.60 11.43
N ALA A 612 16.30 -2.85 10.53
CA ALA A 612 15.75 -1.59 10.01
C ALA A 612 14.45 -1.78 9.21
N ASP A 613 14.33 -2.86 8.44
CA ASP A 613 13.13 -3.20 7.65
C ASP A 613 11.96 -3.57 8.56
N LEU A 614 12.21 -4.38 9.60
CA LEU A 614 11.20 -4.71 10.60
C LEU A 614 10.70 -3.45 11.33
N ILE A 615 11.61 -2.58 11.77
CA ILE A 615 11.26 -1.37 12.53
C ILE A 615 10.48 -0.38 11.65
N GLN A 616 10.89 -0.13 10.40
CA GLN A 616 10.12 0.72 9.49
C GLN A 616 8.70 0.18 9.24
N ARG A 617 8.53 -1.14 9.09
CA ARG A 617 7.20 -1.75 8.91
C ARG A 617 6.34 -1.63 10.16
N ILE A 618 6.90 -1.87 11.35
CA ILE A 618 6.19 -1.70 12.63
C ILE A 618 5.73 -0.24 12.80
N LEU A 619 6.63 0.74 12.64
CA LEU A 619 6.31 2.17 12.76
C LEU A 619 5.19 2.57 11.79
N LYS A 620 5.29 2.15 10.52
CA LYS A 620 4.30 2.45 9.48
C LYS A 620 2.93 1.83 9.75
N ARG A 621 2.86 0.63 10.37
CA ARG A 621 1.58 0.00 10.76
C ARG A 621 0.98 0.59 12.04
N LEU A 622 1.80 1.18 12.90
CA LEU A 622 1.35 1.95 14.08
C LEU A 622 0.96 3.41 13.74
N GLY A 623 1.15 3.86 12.49
CA GLY A 623 0.84 5.22 12.05
C GLY A 623 1.94 6.26 12.32
N PHE A 624 3.12 5.85 12.77
CA PHE A 624 4.29 6.72 12.92
C PHE A 624 4.95 6.95 11.56
N ASN A 625 4.53 8.01 10.87
CA ASN A 625 5.23 8.51 9.67
C ASN A 625 6.57 9.15 10.09
N SER A 626 7.67 8.55 9.62
CA SER A 626 9.05 9.00 9.85
C SER A 626 9.38 10.29 9.10
#